data_AF-A0A227HRU1-F1
#
_entry.id   AF-A0A227HRU1-F1
#
_cell.length_a   1.000
_cell.length_b   1.000
_cell.length_c   1.000
_cell.angle_alpha   90.00
_cell.angle_beta   90.00
_cell.angle_gamma   90.00
#
_symmetry.space_group_name_H-M   'P 1'
#
loop_
_entity.id
_entity.type
_entity.pdbx_description
1 polymer ?
#
loop_
_entity_poly.entity_id
_entity_poly.type
_entity_poly.pdbx_seq_one_letter_code
_entity_poly.pdbx_strand_id
1 'polypeptide(L)' 'VWQNKRPLYNAALMRLSASRICALISLLAQAEIKAKTQYDESVWPTIHQLSLETCSPDIKLAI' A
#
# COMPACT_ATOMS: atom_id res chain seq x y z
N VAL A 1 1.82 -19.48 -3.21
CA VAL A 1 0.94 -18.78 -2.24
C VAL A 1 0.43 -19.80 -1.24
N TRP A 2 0.84 -19.68 0.03
CA TRP A 2 0.57 -20.65 1.09
C TRP A 2 -0.94 -20.82 1.34
N GLN A 3 -1.46 -22.05 1.39
CA GLN A 3 -2.88 -22.38 1.56
C GLN A 3 -3.51 -21.65 2.76
N ASN A 4 -2.80 -21.56 3.89
CA ASN A 4 -3.29 -20.91 5.11
C ASN A 4 -3.46 -19.39 5.00
N LYS A 5 -2.88 -18.73 3.98
CA LYS A 5 -3.01 -17.26 3.79
C LYS A 5 -4.08 -16.88 2.77
N ARG A 6 -4.66 -17.84 2.04
CA ARG A 6 -5.77 -17.61 1.09
C ARG A 6 -6.93 -16.82 1.67
N PRO A 7 -7.49 -17.14 2.86
CA PRO A 7 -8.62 -16.37 3.39
C PRO A 7 -8.23 -14.92 3.70
N LEU A 8 -6.97 -14.69 4.10
CA LEU A 8 -6.45 -13.36 4.38
C LEU A 8 -6.26 -12.54 3.11
N TYR A 9 -5.76 -13.16 2.04
CA TYR A 9 -5.69 -12.52 0.71
C TYR A 9 -7.09 -12.25 0.13
N ASN A 10 -8.04 -13.17 0.28
CA ASN A 10 -9.42 -12.95 -0.18
C ASN A 10 -10.09 -11.81 0.61
N ALA A 11 -9.94 -11.76 1.93
CA ALA A 11 -10.46 -10.65 2.73
C ALA A 11 -9.85 -9.30 2.35
N ALA A 12 -8.55 -9.27 2.01
CA ALA A 12 -7.89 -8.07 1.51
C ALA A 12 -8.38 -7.68 0.10
N LEU A 13 -8.49 -8.63 -0.83
CA LEU A 13 -9.00 -8.41 -2.19
C LEU A 13 -10.48 -8.03 -2.22
N MET A 14 -11.29 -8.50 -1.27
CA MET A 14 -12.67 -8.06 -1.10
C MET A 14 -12.78 -6.62 -0.58
N ARG A 15 -11.74 -6.12 0.11
CA ARG A 15 -11.71 -4.76 0.69
C ARG A 15 -11.01 -3.72 -0.20
N LEU A 16 -10.08 -4.17 -1.04
CA LEU A 16 -9.16 -3.31 -1.78
C LEU A 16 -9.33 -3.53 -3.29
N SER A 17 -9.74 -2.48 -3.99
CA SER A 17 -9.89 -2.51 -5.45
C SER A 17 -8.55 -2.64 -6.19
N ALA A 18 -8.57 -3.23 -7.38
CA ALA A 18 -7.37 -3.42 -8.21
C ALA A 18 -6.64 -2.11 -8.55
N SER A 19 -7.40 -1.02 -8.75
CA SER A 19 -6.87 0.33 -8.95
C SER A 19 -6.10 0.84 -7.73
N ARG A 20 -6.56 0.54 -6.51
CA ARG A 20 -5.83 0.90 -5.28
C ARG A 20 -4.60 0.06 -5.04
N ILE A 21 -4.63 -1.23 -5.35
CA ILE A 21 -3.42 -2.06 -5.33
C ILE A 21 -2.36 -1.45 -6.25
N CYS A 22 -2.75 -1.04 -7.46
CA CYS A 22 -1.83 -0.42 -8.40
C CYS A 22 -1.28 0.91 -7.87
N ALA A 23 -2.14 1.78 -7.31
CA ALA A 23 -1.72 3.04 -6.69
C ALA A 23 -0.75 2.83 -5.50
N LEU A 24 -1.02 1.86 -4.63
CA LEU A 24 -0.14 1.50 -3.51
C LEU A 24 1.21 0.99 -3.99
N ILE A 25 1.24 0.18 -5.05
CA ILE A 25 2.49 -0.29 -5.66
C ILE A 25 3.27 0.88 -6.27
N SER A 26 2.60 1.82 -6.95
CA SER A 26 3.25 3.04 -7.46
C SER A 26 3.81 3.91 -6.32
N LEU A 27 3.08 4.06 -5.21
CA LEU A 27 3.53 4.80 -4.03
C LEU A 27 4.72 4.11 -3.36
N LEU A 28 4.70 2.77 -3.27
CA LEU A 28 5.82 1.96 -2.78
C LEU A 28 7.06 2.15 -3.65
N ALA A 29 6.90 2.13 -4.98
CA ALA A 29 8.01 2.35 -5.91
C ALA A 29 8.62 3.75 -5.74
N GLN A 30 7.78 4.79 -5.57
CA GLN A 30 8.25 6.14 -5.28
C GLN A 30 8.97 6.22 -3.93
N ALA A 31 8.46 5.54 -2.90
CA ALA A 31 9.12 5.44 -1.59
C ALA A 31 10.49 4.75 -1.69
N GLU A 32 10.59 3.67 -2.46
CA GLU A 32 11.85 2.94 -2.68
C GLU A 32 12.86 3.79 -3.45
N ILE A 33 12.43 4.52 -4.47
CA ILE A 33 13.29 5.46 -5.21
C ILE A 33 13.78 6.56 -4.27
N LYS A 34 12.90 7.16 -3.46
CA LYS A 34 13.30 8.17 -2.47
C LYS A 34 14.28 7.60 -1.46
N ALA A 35 14.05 6.38 -0.96
CA ALA A 35 14.96 5.68 -0.05
C ALA A 35 16.36 5.48 -0.62
N LYS A 36 16.46 5.18 -1.92
CA LYS A 36 17.73 4.89 -2.60
C LYS A 36 18.44 6.15 -3.11
N THR A 37 17.71 7.25 -3.32
CA THR A 37 18.25 8.47 -3.94
C THR A 37 18.48 9.60 -2.93
N GLN A 38 17.62 9.70 -1.91
CA GLN A 38 17.70 10.68 -0.84
C GLN A 38 17.94 9.94 0.47
N TYR A 39 19.22 9.78 0.84
CA TYR A 39 19.66 9.14 2.08
C TYR A 39 19.40 10.00 3.34
N ASP A 40 18.92 11.23 3.16
CA ASP A 40 18.71 12.21 4.25
C ASP A 40 17.26 12.22 4.76
N GLU A 41 16.28 11.82 3.93
CA GLU A 41 14.86 11.85 4.30
C GLU A 41 14.39 10.48 4.80
N SER A 42 13.78 10.47 6.00
CA SER A 42 13.23 9.24 6.54
C SER A 42 12.11 8.70 5.63
N VAL A 43 12.26 7.47 5.14
CA VAL A 43 11.27 6.77 4.30
C VAL A 43 10.07 6.27 5.13
N TRP A 44 10.27 6.21 6.45
CA TRP A 44 9.29 5.81 7.47
C TRP A 44 7.92 6.48 7.37
N PRO A 45 7.77 7.82 7.26
CA PRO A 45 6.49 8.47 7.05
C PRO A 45 5.74 7.95 5.81
N THR A 46 6.45 7.70 4.71
CA THR A 46 5.85 7.18 3.47
C THR A 46 5.36 5.74 3.65
N ILE A 47 6.11 4.91 4.37
CA ILE A 47 5.69 3.53 4.70
C ILE A 47 4.51 3.53 5.67
N HIS A 48 4.51 4.45 6.64
CA HIS A 48 3.41 4.61 7.59
C HIS A 48 2.14 5.05 6.87
N GLN A 49 2.23 6.02 5.95
CA GLN A 49 1.12 6.42 5.09
C GLN A 49 0.62 5.26 4.23
N LEU A 50 1.54 4.51 3.59
CA LEU A 50 1.18 3.33 2.81
C LEU A 50 0.47 2.27 3.65
N SER A 51 0.91 2.04 4.88
CA SER A 51 0.28 1.09 5.80
C SER A 51 -1.14 1.53 6.18
N LEU A 52 -1.36 2.83 6.39
CA LEU A 52 -2.68 3.40 6.63
C LEU A 52 -3.59 3.25 5.40
N GLU A 53 -3.09 3.58 4.21
CA GLU A 53 -3.84 3.44 2.95
C GLU A 53 -4.16 1.97 2.63
N THR A 54 -3.30 1.03 3.05
CA THR A 54 -3.53 -0.42 2.87
C THR A 54 -4.57 -0.96 3.85
N CYS A 55 -4.66 -0.38 5.05
CA CYS A 55 -5.61 -0.83 6.09
C CYS A 55 -6.99 -0.16 5.96
N SER A 56 -7.05 1.01 5.34
CA SER A 56 -8.32 1.70 5.11
C SER A 56 -9.11 0.97 4.00
N PRO A 57 -10.34 0.50 4.26
CA PRO A 57 -11.23 0.07 3.18
C PRO A 57 -11.51 1.26 2.26
N ASP A 58 -11.93 1.00 1.01
CA ASP A 58 -12.17 1.92 -0.10
C ASP A 58 -12.98 3.18 0.31
N ILE A 59 -12.35 4.12 1.03
CA ILE A 59 -12.89 5.45 1.27
C ILE A 59 -12.61 6.16 -0.05
N LYS A 60 -13.57 6.04 -0.97
CA LYS A 60 -13.86 7.10 -1.93
C LYS A 60 -14.09 8.35 -1.09
N LEU A 61 -13.02 9.09 -0.81
CA LEU A 61 -13.14 10.50 -0.54
C LEU A 61 -13.55 11.11 -1.88
N ALA A 62 -14.86 11.02 -2.14
CA ALA A 62 -15.52 11.76 -3.19
C ALA A 62 -15.20 13.22 -2.94
N ILE A 63 -14.42 13.77 -3.87
CA ILE A 63 -14.19 15.21 -4.02
C ILE A 63 -15.50 15.84 -4.47
#